data_AF-A0A9E5FFB4-F1
#
_entry.id   AF-A0A9E5FFB4-F1
#
_cell.length_a   1.000
_cell.length_b   1.000
_cell.length_c   1.000
_cell.angle_alpha   90.00
_cell.angle_beta   90.00
_cell.angle_gamma   90.00
#
_symmetry.space_group_name_H-M   'P 1'
#
loop_
_entity.id
_entity.type
_entity.pdbx_description
1 polymer ?
#
loop_
_entity_poly.entity_id
_entity_poly.type
_entity_poly.pdbx_seq_one_letter_code
_entity_poly.pdbx_strand_id
1 'polypeptide(L)' 'MNRLLESFCRYVRVDTMAVEGSTTYPSSPGQLVLGRMLADELQAMGAQ' A
#
# COMPACT_ATOMS: atom_id res chain seq x y z
N MET A 1 16.91 9.21 8.00
CA MET A 1 16.01 8.62 9.00
C MET A 1 14.56 9.08 8.82
N ASN A 2 14.31 10.40 8.68
CA ASN A 2 12.95 10.96 8.64
C ASN A 2 12.04 10.39 7.54
N ARG A 3 12.51 10.34 6.28
CA ARG A 3 11.71 9.81 5.16
C ARG A 3 11.23 8.36 5.37
N LEU A 4 12.08 7.50 5.95
CA LEU A 4 11.73 6.10 6.18
C LEU A 4 10.60 5.98 7.22
N LEU A 5 10.73 6.68 8.34
CA LEU A 5 9.73 6.68 9.40
C LEU A 5 8.42 7.31 8.92
N GLU A 6 8.48 8.40 8.15
CA GLU A 6 7.30 9.04 7.55
C GLU A 6 6.58 8.11 6.58
N SER A 7 7.29 7.44 5.67
CA SER A 7 6.71 6.45 4.77
C SER A 7 6.09 5.30 5.55
N PHE A 8 6.80 4.74 6.54
CA PHE A 8 6.28 3.67 7.38
C PHE A 8 4.98 4.10 8.09
N CYS A 9 5.01 5.22 8.81
CA CYS A 9 3.84 5.78 9.51
C CYS A 9 2.68 6.11 8.59
N ARG A 10 2.93 6.42 7.31
CA ARG A 10 1.89 6.65 6.32
C ARG A 10 1.27 5.33 5.83
N TYR A 11 2.07 4.30 5.57
CA TYR A 11 1.57 3.01 5.10
C TYR A 11 0.75 2.26 6.15
N VAL A 12 1.19 2.25 7.42
CA VAL A 12 0.49 1.54 8.50
C VAL A 12 -0.89 2.11 8.85
N ARG A 13 -1.24 3.29 8.33
CA ARG A 13 -2.58 3.88 8.47
C ARG A 13 -3.60 3.30 7.50
N VAL A 14 -3.15 2.57 6.47
CA VAL A 14 -4.02 1.88 5.54
C VAL A 14 -4.33 0.50 6.11
N ASP A 15 -5.61 0.20 6.34
CA ASP A 15 -6.02 -1.14 6.74
C ASP A 15 -5.89 -2.09 5.56
N THR A 16 -4.81 -2.87 5.54
CA THR A 16 -4.52 -3.86 4.49
C THR A 16 -4.71 -5.28 4.97
N MET A 17 -5.40 -5.50 6.09
CA MET A 17 -5.61 -6.84 6.64
C MET A 17 -6.27 -7.74 5.58
N ALA A 18 -5.70 -8.92 5.36
CA ALA A 18 -6.27 -9.88 4.44
C ALA A 18 -7.59 -10.44 4.99
N VAL A 19 -8.56 -10.66 4.11
CA VAL A 19 -9.82 -11.31 4.46
C VAL A 19 -9.74 -12.78 4.04
N GLU A 20 -9.72 -13.68 5.02
CA GLU A 20 -9.78 -15.12 4.77
C GLU A 20 -11.13 -15.49 4.12
N GLY A 21 -11.10 -16.39 3.14
CA GLY A 21 -12.31 -16.81 2.41
C GLY A 21 -12.84 -15.79 1.40
N SER A 22 -12.12 -14.68 1.16
CA SER A 22 -12.49 -13.73 0.11
C SER A 22 -12.50 -14.40 -1.27
N THR A 23 -13.57 -14.16 -2.04
CA THR A 23 -13.70 -14.64 -3.43
C THR A 23 -13.12 -13.66 -4.45
N THR A 24 -12.57 -12.53 -3.99
CA THR A 24 -11.97 -11.50 -4.83
C THR A 24 -10.48 -11.37 -4.55
N TYR A 25 -9.73 -10.91 -5.54
CA TYR A 25 -8.31 -10.61 -5.39
C TYR A 25 -8.02 -9.17 -5.86
N PRO A 26 -7.31 -8.36 -5.07
CA PRO A 26 -6.84 -8.63 -3.69
C PRO A 26 -8.00 -8.85 -2.68
N SER A 27 -7.69 -9.46 -1.54
CA SER A 27 -8.70 -9.97 -0.61
C SER A 27 -9.36 -8.89 0.24
N SER A 28 -8.76 -7.71 0.34
CA SER A 28 -9.36 -6.52 0.97
C SER A 28 -9.14 -5.25 0.14
N PRO A 29 -10.09 -4.29 0.18
CA PRO A 29 -9.97 -3.04 -0.58
C PRO A 29 -8.71 -2.23 -0.25
N GLY A 30 -8.27 -2.23 1.02
CA GLY A 30 -7.10 -1.45 1.43
C GLY A 30 -5.79 -1.95 0.83
N GLN A 31 -5.71 -3.21 0.41
CA GLN A 31 -4.56 -3.71 -0.35
C GLN A 31 -4.40 -2.97 -1.70
N LEU A 32 -5.50 -2.61 -2.39
CA LEU A 32 -5.43 -1.77 -3.60
C LEU A 32 -5.07 -0.33 -3.28
N VAL A 33 -5.55 0.20 -2.15
CA VAL A 33 -5.24 1.57 -1.71
C VAL A 33 -3.73 1.72 -1.48
N LEU A 34 -3.15 0.83 -0.68
CA LEU A 34 -1.70 0.84 -0.46
C LEU A 34 -0.93 0.57 -1.75
N GLY A 35 -1.38 -0.37 -2.58
CA GLY A 35 -0.76 -0.69 -3.87
C GLY A 35 -0.70 0.52 -4.81
N ARG A 36 -1.78 1.31 -4.90
CA ARG A 36 -1.80 2.54 -5.72
C ARG A 36 -0.81 3.58 -5.20
N MET A 37 -0.77 3.82 -3.89
CA MET A 37 0.18 4.75 -3.27
C MET A 37 1.63 4.38 -3.63
N LEU A 38 1.97 3.09 -3.48
CA LEU A 38 3.30 2.59 -3.78
C LEU A 38 3.63 2.68 -5.28
N ALA A 39 2.67 2.39 -6.16
CA ALA A 39 2.86 2.51 -7.60
C ALA A 39 3.17 3.95 -8.01
N ASP A 40 2.41 4.93 -7.50
CA ASP A 40 2.62 6.34 -7.80
C ASP A 40 3.99 6.82 -7.27
N GLU A 41 4.40 6.35 -6.09
CA GLU A 41 5.72 6.65 -5.51
C GLU A 41 6.87 6.03 -6.31
N LEU A 42 6.72 4.80 -6.78
CA LEU A 42 7.69 4.13 -7.63
C LEU A 42 7.84 4.87 -8.97
N GLN A 43 6.74 5.29 -9.58
CA GLN A 43 6.76 6.11 -10.79
C GLN A 43 7.45 7.45 -10.54
N ALA A 44 7.18 8.11 -9.42
CA ALA A 44 7.87 9.35 -9.03
C ALA A 44 9.38 9.15 -8.80
N MET A 45 9.81 7.92 -8.46
CA MET A 45 11.22 7.54 -8.33
C MET A 45 11.85 7.08 -9.67
N GLY A 46 11.09 7.06 -10.76
CA GLY A 46 11.56 6.74 -12.11
C GLY A 46 11.39 5.27 -12.51
N ALA A 47 10.61 4.47 -11.77
CA ALA A 47 10.22 3.14 -12.22
C ALA A 47 9.25 3.25 -13.41
N GLN A 48 9.47 2.45 -14.46
CA GLN A 48 8.64 2.36 -15.67
C GLN A 48 8.12 0.95 -15.87
#